data_AF-A0A2E8CFQ3-F1
#
_entry.id   AF-A0A2E8CFQ3-F1
#
_cell.length_a   1.000
_cell.length_b   1.000
_cell.length_c   1.000
_cell.angle_alpha   90.00
_cell.angle_beta   90.00
_cell.angle_gamma   90.00
#
_symmetry.space_group_name_H-M   'P 1'
#
loop_
_entity.id
_entity.type
_entity.pdbx_description
1 polymer ?
#
loop_
_entity_poly.entity_id
_entity_poly.type
_entity_poly.pdbx_seq_one_letter_code
_entity_poly.pdbx_strand_id
1 'polypeptide(L)'
;MAINEEILQLTNIQTDNDFQKITNAIDAMYAKQNQFRMLIETQKVRQVDFKYLYKIGKYLNNIRNTYPRLLTQTQIRVYDDFIFNLLYTLFTWVASPVAKVVVIYYEGGYTDDPSDRPIKKIKEYYPH
;
A
#
# COMPACT_ATOMS: atom_id res chain seq x y z
N MET A 1 -3.63 -19.14 -15.54
CA MET A 1 -3.85 -17.70 -15.80
C MET A 1 -2.65 -16.95 -15.25
N ALA A 2 -2.03 -16.08 -16.04
CA ALA A 2 -0.95 -15.23 -15.53
C ALA A 2 -1.56 -14.17 -14.59
N ILE A 3 -0.99 -14.01 -13.40
CA ILE A 3 -1.41 -12.96 -12.47
C ILE A 3 -0.64 -11.70 -12.85
N ASN A 4 -1.36 -10.62 -13.17
CA ASN A 4 -0.73 -9.35 -13.55
C ASN A 4 -0.16 -8.65 -12.32
N GLU A 5 0.96 -7.94 -12.49
CA GLU A 5 1.49 -7.04 -11.46
C GLU A 5 1.15 -5.59 -11.82
N GLU A 6 0.50 -4.89 -10.90
CA GLU A 6 0.11 -3.49 -11.03
C GLU A 6 0.93 -2.65 -10.05
N ILE A 7 1.55 -1.58 -10.54
CA ILE A 7 2.45 -0.74 -9.73
C ILE A 7 1.73 0.55 -9.34
N LEU A 8 1.73 0.85 -8.05
CA LEU A 8 1.23 2.09 -7.48
C LEU A 8 2.39 2.89 -6.88
N GLN A 9 2.71 4.03 -7.50
CA GLN A 9 3.71 4.96 -7.00
C GLN A 9 3.03 5.95 -6.04
N LEU A 10 3.32 5.82 -4.74
CA LEU A 10 2.76 6.73 -3.75
C LEU A 10 3.56 8.03 -3.63
N THR A 11 2.83 9.11 -3.49
CA THR A 11 3.32 10.45 -3.13
C THR A 11 2.74 10.87 -1.78
N ASN A 12 3.08 12.07 -1.32
CA ASN A 12 2.45 12.65 -0.14
C ASN A 12 0.92 12.60 -0.20
N ILE A 13 0.29 12.42 0.97
CA ILE A 13 -1.16 12.36 1.13
C ILE A 13 -1.56 13.42 2.16
N GLN A 14 -1.81 14.63 1.68
CA GLN A 14 -2.08 15.81 2.53
C GLN A 14 -3.44 16.44 2.22
N THR A 15 -3.97 16.16 1.04
CA THR A 15 -5.24 16.69 0.57
C THR A 15 -6.20 15.59 0.13
N ASP A 16 -7.49 15.94 0.04
CA ASP A 16 -8.51 15.00 -0.44
C ASP A 16 -8.29 14.65 -1.90
N ASN A 17 -7.67 15.54 -2.68
CA ASN A 17 -7.26 15.27 -4.04
C ASN A 17 -6.15 14.21 -4.11
N ASP A 18 -5.17 14.24 -3.21
CA ASP A 18 -4.11 13.21 -3.15
C ASP A 18 -4.72 11.84 -2.83
N PHE A 19 -5.62 11.81 -1.84
CA PHE A 19 -6.37 10.61 -1.49
C PHE A 19 -7.18 10.08 -2.67
N GLN A 20 -7.93 10.95 -3.37
CA GLN A 20 -8.74 10.56 -4.54
C GLN A 20 -7.88 10.02 -5.68
N LYS A 21 -6.71 10.60 -5.96
CA LYS A 21 -5.79 10.08 -6.98
C LYS A 21 -5.38 8.65 -6.69
N ILE A 22 -5.08 8.34 -5.43
CA ILE A 22 -4.67 7.01 -4.99
C ILE A 22 -5.84 6.02 -5.11
N THR A 23 -7.03 6.37 -4.61
CA THR A 23 -8.18 5.48 -4.68
C THR A 23 -8.63 5.25 -6.12
N ASN A 24 -8.63 6.28 -6.97
CA ASN A 24 -8.98 6.14 -8.38
C ASN A 24 -8.00 5.22 -9.13
N ALA A 25 -6.70 5.29 -8.81
CA ALA A 25 -5.70 4.39 -9.39
C ALA A 25 -5.96 2.92 -8.99
N ILE A 26 -6.31 2.68 -7.72
CA ILE A 26 -6.64 1.34 -7.23
C ILE A 26 -7.95 0.86 -7.87
N ASP A 27 -8.99 1.70 -7.92
CA ASP A 27 -10.28 1.36 -8.54
C ASP A 27 -10.11 1.00 -10.02
N ALA A 28 -9.23 1.70 -10.74
CA ALA A 28 -8.90 1.39 -12.13
C ALA A 28 -8.23 0.00 -12.28
N MET A 29 -7.45 -0.45 -11.29
CA MET A 29 -6.90 -1.82 -11.29
C MET A 29 -8.01 -2.85 -11.10
N TYR A 30 -8.94 -2.62 -10.17
CA TYR A 30 -10.09 -3.51 -9.95
C TYR A 30 -11.06 -3.55 -11.14
N ALA A 31 -11.25 -2.42 -11.84
CA ALA A 31 -12.12 -2.32 -13.02
C ALA A 31 -11.69 -3.23 -14.18
N LYS A 32 -10.41 -3.67 -14.22
CA LYS A 32 -9.92 -4.64 -15.20
C LYS A 32 -10.49 -6.05 -15.02
N GLN A 33 -11.16 -6.33 -13.87
CA GLN A 33 -11.83 -7.60 -13.53
C GLN A 33 -10.95 -8.86 -13.63
N ASN A 34 -9.63 -8.70 -13.58
CA ASN A 34 -8.67 -9.80 -13.60
C ASN A 34 -7.95 -9.90 -12.26
N GLN A 35 -7.44 -11.09 -11.94
CA GLN A 35 -6.61 -11.25 -10.75
C GLN A 35 -5.27 -10.53 -10.92
N PHE A 36 -4.85 -9.83 -9.87
CA PHE A 36 -3.61 -9.07 -9.89
C PHE A 36 -2.88 -9.10 -8.54
N ARG A 37 -1.60 -8.72 -8.59
CA ARG A 37 -0.77 -8.36 -7.45
C ARG A 37 -0.49 -6.86 -7.52
N MET A 38 -0.44 -6.21 -6.37
CA MET A 38 -0.14 -4.80 -6.29
C MET A 38 1.25 -4.59 -5.69
N LEU A 39 2.10 -3.82 -6.37
CA LEU A 39 3.36 -3.33 -5.82
C LEU A 39 3.21 -1.84 -5.49
N ILE A 40 3.44 -1.47 -4.24
CA ILE A 40 3.34 -0.10 -3.76
C ILE A 40 4.74 0.43 -3.43
N GLU A 41 5.15 1.48 -4.12
CA GLU A 41 6.42 2.17 -3.86
C GLU A 41 6.22 3.45 -3.07
N THR A 42 6.95 3.59 -1.95
CA THR A 42 6.82 4.74 -1.04
C THR A 42 8.00 5.71 -1.08
N GLN A 43 8.92 5.55 -2.03
CA GLN A 43 10.16 6.35 -2.12
C GLN A 43 9.91 7.86 -2.18
N LYS A 44 8.74 8.29 -2.66
CA LYS A 44 8.34 9.69 -2.81
C LYS A 44 7.36 10.18 -1.74
N VAL A 45 7.03 9.32 -0.77
CA VAL A 45 6.19 9.70 0.36
C VAL A 45 7.08 10.27 1.44
N ARG A 46 6.82 11.50 1.87
CA ARG A 46 7.47 12.17 3.00
C ARG A 46 6.47 12.51 4.10
N GLN A 47 5.22 12.74 3.72
CA GLN A 47 4.18 13.17 4.63
C GLN A 47 2.84 12.53 4.30
N VAL A 48 2.17 12.05 5.34
CA VAL A 48 0.81 11.51 5.29
C VAL A 48 0.06 12.09 6.49
N ASP A 49 -1.00 12.86 6.24
CA ASP A 49 -1.81 13.35 7.35
C ASP A 49 -2.62 12.18 7.94
N PHE A 50 -2.62 12.09 9.27
CA PHE A 50 -3.22 10.97 10.00
C PHE A 50 -4.72 10.75 9.68
N LYS A 51 -5.46 11.82 9.37
CA LYS A 51 -6.86 11.73 8.91
C LYS A 51 -7.03 10.82 7.68
N TYR A 52 -6.04 10.77 6.79
CA TYR A 52 -6.07 9.91 5.60
C TYR A 52 -5.79 8.45 5.92
N LEU A 53 -5.12 8.14 7.03
CA LEU A 53 -4.94 6.76 7.47
C LEU A 53 -6.31 6.09 7.71
N TYR A 54 -7.23 6.79 8.38
CA TYR A 54 -8.59 6.31 8.59
C TYR A 54 -9.42 6.26 7.30
N LYS A 55 -9.28 7.25 6.41
CA LYS A 55 -9.96 7.23 5.11
C LYS A 55 -9.49 6.02 4.26
N ILE A 56 -8.19 5.73 4.27
CA ILE A 56 -7.61 4.54 3.62
C ILE A 56 -8.18 3.28 4.25
N GLY A 57 -8.21 3.16 5.58
CA GLY A 57 -8.79 2.00 6.26
C GLY A 57 -10.24 1.74 5.86
N LYS A 58 -11.07 2.79 5.84
CA LYS A 58 -12.47 2.69 5.38
C LYS A 58 -12.55 2.26 3.90
N TYR A 59 -11.70 2.81 3.05
CA TYR A 59 -11.64 2.47 1.63
C TYR A 59 -11.26 1.00 1.40
N LEU A 60 -10.24 0.49 2.10
CA LEU A 60 -9.82 -0.91 2.01
C LEU A 60 -10.93 -1.87 2.46
N ASN A 61 -11.63 -1.53 3.54
CA ASN A 61 -12.79 -2.31 4.00
C ASN A 61 -13.90 -2.35 2.95
N ASN A 62 -14.18 -1.24 2.27
CA ASN A 62 -15.15 -1.21 1.18
C ASN A 62 -14.73 -2.12 0.03
N ILE A 63 -13.48 -2.00 -0.45
CA ILE A 63 -12.96 -2.85 -1.54
C ILE A 63 -13.10 -4.33 -1.18
N ARG A 64 -12.71 -4.71 0.03
CA ARG A 64 -12.78 -6.11 0.49
C ARG A 64 -14.18 -6.69 0.36
N ASN A 65 -15.20 -5.89 0.67
CA ASN A 65 -16.60 -6.31 0.59
C ASN A 65 -17.10 -6.36 -0.87
N THR A 66 -16.60 -5.49 -1.75
CA THR A 66 -17.05 -5.42 -3.15
C THR A 66 -16.34 -6.43 -4.05
N TYR A 67 -15.02 -6.63 -3.88
CA TYR A 67 -14.17 -7.41 -4.80
C TYR A 67 -13.22 -8.38 -4.05
N PRO A 68 -13.72 -9.32 -3.24
CA PRO A 68 -12.93 -10.08 -2.27
C PRO A 68 -11.83 -11.00 -2.84
N ARG A 69 -11.68 -11.11 -4.17
CA ARG A 69 -10.81 -12.13 -4.81
C ARG A 69 -9.97 -11.66 -6.00
N LEU A 70 -10.07 -10.37 -6.36
CA LEU A 70 -9.31 -9.84 -7.51
C LEU A 70 -7.86 -9.51 -7.12
N LEU A 71 -7.66 -8.88 -5.98
CA LEU A 71 -6.32 -8.67 -5.42
C LEU A 71 -5.86 -9.94 -4.70
N THR A 72 -4.72 -10.49 -5.13
CA THR A 72 -4.17 -11.73 -4.57
C THR A 72 -3.08 -11.47 -3.53
N GLN A 73 -2.33 -10.39 -3.69
CA GLN A 73 -1.27 -9.95 -2.77
C GLN A 73 -0.94 -8.48 -3.00
N THR A 74 -0.57 -7.79 -1.93
CA THR A 74 0.10 -6.49 -1.99
C THR A 74 1.52 -6.60 -1.47
N GLN A 75 2.49 -6.07 -2.19
CA GLN A 75 3.84 -5.83 -1.70
C GLN A 75 4.03 -4.32 -1.54
N ILE A 76 4.60 -3.89 -0.43
CA ILE A 76 4.88 -2.47 -0.15
C ILE A 76 6.36 -2.33 0.15
N ARG A 77 7.09 -1.53 -0.64
CA ARG A 77 8.48 -1.19 -0.35
C ARG A 77 8.54 0.12 0.41
N VAL A 78 9.17 0.06 1.58
CA VAL A 78 9.26 1.15 2.55
C VAL A 78 10.70 1.55 2.75
N TYR A 79 10.94 2.86 2.81
CA TYR A 79 12.28 3.43 2.87
C TYR A 79 12.48 4.34 4.08
N ASP A 80 11.47 4.46 4.93
CA ASP A 80 11.44 5.38 6.07
C ASP A 80 10.65 4.81 7.26
N ASP A 81 11.13 5.11 8.47
CA ASP A 81 10.55 4.60 9.72
C ASP A 81 9.13 5.13 9.97
N PHE A 82 8.85 6.38 9.60
CA PHE A 82 7.51 6.96 9.80
C PHE A 82 6.47 6.23 8.94
N ILE A 83 6.77 5.99 7.66
CA ILE A 83 5.88 5.21 6.77
C ILE A 83 5.72 3.77 7.27
N PHE A 84 6.80 3.14 7.72
CA PHE A 84 6.75 1.78 8.28
C PHE A 84 5.81 1.70 9.49
N ASN A 85 5.91 2.66 10.42
CA ASN A 85 5.07 2.73 11.61
C ASN A 85 3.61 3.07 11.28
N LEU A 86 3.36 3.89 10.25
CA LEU A 86 2.01 4.16 9.76
C LEU A 86 1.35 2.90 9.21
N LEU A 87 2.05 2.12 8.39
CA LEU A 87 1.53 0.86 7.84
C LEU A 87 1.27 -0.17 8.94
N TYR A 88 2.15 -0.23 9.94
CA TYR A 88 1.91 -1.03 11.13
C TYR A 88 0.62 -0.61 11.84
N THR A 89 0.43 0.69 12.03
CA THR A 89 -0.78 1.23 12.66
C THR A 89 -2.02 0.89 11.84
N LEU A 90 -1.97 1.07 10.52
CA LEU A 90 -3.06 0.78 9.60
C LEU A 90 -3.51 -0.68 9.71
N PHE A 91 -2.59 -1.63 9.52
CA PHE A 91 -2.94 -3.05 9.38
C PHE A 91 -3.09 -3.79 10.71
N THR A 92 -2.64 -3.21 11.82
CA THR A 92 -2.82 -3.80 13.15
C THR A 92 -4.09 -3.27 13.84
N TRP A 93 -4.40 -1.98 13.66
CA TRP A 93 -5.41 -1.31 14.49
C TRP A 93 -6.57 -0.69 13.71
N VAL A 94 -6.38 -0.33 12.44
CA VAL A 94 -7.37 0.48 11.70
C VAL A 94 -8.16 -0.36 10.70
N ALA A 95 -7.51 -1.24 9.95
CA ALA A 95 -8.16 -2.06 8.94
C ALA A 95 -7.47 -3.40 8.74
N SER A 96 -8.27 -4.45 8.51
CA SER A 96 -7.77 -5.70 7.95
C SER A 96 -7.30 -5.44 6.51
N PRO A 97 -6.16 -6.02 6.09
CA PRO A 97 -5.79 -5.97 4.69
C PRO A 97 -6.82 -6.73 3.83
N VAL A 98 -6.93 -6.33 2.55
CA VAL A 98 -7.85 -6.95 1.57
C VAL A 98 -7.36 -8.34 1.15
N ALA A 99 -6.04 -8.48 0.96
CA ALA A 99 -5.33 -9.71 0.64
C ALA A 99 -4.03 -9.77 1.47
N LYS A 100 -3.18 -10.80 1.31
CA LYS A 100 -1.87 -10.83 1.98
C LYS A 100 -1.09 -9.56 1.65
N VAL A 101 -0.59 -8.85 2.67
CA VAL A 101 0.31 -7.69 2.50
C VAL A 101 1.70 -8.07 2.98
N VAL A 102 2.71 -7.85 2.15
CA VAL A 102 4.14 -7.99 2.49
C VAL A 102 4.78 -6.61 2.47
N VAL A 103 5.19 -6.13 3.64
CA VAL A 103 5.93 -4.87 3.79
C VAL A 103 7.42 -5.20 3.84
N ILE A 104 8.18 -4.71 2.88
CA ILE A 104 9.65 -4.81 2.81
C ILE A 104 10.23 -3.46 3.17
N TYR A 105 10.87 -3.37 4.32
CA TYR A 105 11.50 -2.15 4.82
C TYR A 105 13.00 -2.18 4.56
N TYR A 106 13.50 -1.18 3.84
CA TYR A 106 14.90 -1.04 3.42
C TYR A 106 15.66 -0.03 4.30
N GLU A 107 16.98 -0.19 4.41
CA GLU A 107 17.84 0.78 5.07
C GLU A 107 18.05 2.06 4.21
N GLY A 108 18.55 3.14 4.83
CA GLY A 108 19.12 4.29 4.11
C GLY A 108 18.17 5.45 3.77
N GLY A 109 16.94 5.50 4.29
CA GLY A 109 16.10 6.71 4.20
C GLY A 109 15.68 7.06 2.76
N TYR A 110 15.66 8.35 2.43
CA TYR A 110 15.07 8.88 1.20
C TYR A 110 16.05 9.18 0.05
N THR A 111 17.19 8.50 -0.03
CA THR A 111 18.20 8.72 -1.10
C THR A 111 17.79 8.16 -2.47
N ASP A 112 18.36 8.70 -3.55
CA ASP A 112 17.84 8.52 -4.91
C ASP A 112 18.10 7.16 -5.56
N ASP A 113 18.94 6.28 -4.97
CA ASP A 113 19.15 4.93 -5.49
C ASP A 113 18.60 3.83 -4.55
N PRO A 114 17.48 3.19 -4.92
CA PRO A 114 16.88 2.11 -4.16
C PRO A 114 17.39 0.71 -4.56
N SER A 115 18.19 0.59 -5.62
CA SER A 115 18.39 -0.69 -6.32
C SER A 115 19.22 -1.72 -5.53
N ASP A 116 20.06 -1.28 -4.59
CA ASP A 116 20.97 -2.16 -3.83
C ASP A 116 20.85 -2.04 -2.29
N ARG A 117 19.69 -1.59 -1.80
CA ARG A 117 19.54 -1.37 -0.36
C ARG A 117 19.32 -2.69 0.39
N PRO A 118 20.02 -2.91 1.52
CA PRO A 118 19.76 -4.08 2.34
C PRO A 118 18.35 -3.98 2.94
N ILE A 119 17.68 -5.13 3.01
CA ILE A 119 16.39 -5.27 3.67
C ILE A 119 16.63 -5.22 5.17
N LYS A 120 16.11 -4.16 5.82
CA LYS A 120 16.12 -4.00 7.28
C LYS A 120 15.12 -4.93 7.96
N LYS A 121 13.92 -5.06 7.38
CA LYS A 121 12.83 -5.86 7.97
C LYS A 121 11.79 -6.27 6.93
N ILE A 122 11.23 -7.47 7.09
CA ILE A 122 10.02 -7.90 6.37
C ILE A 122 8.91 -8.11 7.40
N LYS A 123 7.71 -7.61 7.10
CA LYS A 123 6.52 -7.85 7.90
C LYS A 123 5.33 -8.22 7.03
N GLU A 124 4.60 -9.22 7.46
CA GLU A 124 3.43 -9.73 6.73
C GLU A 124 2.16 -9.46 7.53
N TYR A 125 1.09 -9.14 6.81
CA TYR A 125 -0.26 -8.99 7.36
C TYR A 125 -1.22 -9.85 6.53
N TYR A 126 -2.15 -10.50 7.23
CA TYR A 126 -3.11 -11.42 6.62
C TYR A 126 -4.54 -10.90 6.82
N PRO A 127 -5.43 -11.09 5.84
CA PRO A 127 -6.85 -10.79 6.02
C PRO A 127 -7.41 -11.61 7.18
N HIS A 128 -8.25 -10.98 8.00
CA HIS A 128 -9.00 -11.63 9.09
C HIS A 128 -10.49 -11.25 9.04
#